data_AF-A0A150F7Z5-F1
#
_entry.id   AF-A0A150F7Z5-F1
#
_cell.length_a   1.000
_cell.length_b   1.000
_cell.length_c   1.000
_cell.angle_alpha   90.00
_cell.angle_beta   90.00
_cell.angle_gamma   90.00
#
_symmetry.space_group_name_H-M   'P 1'
#
loop_
_entity.id
_entity.type
_entity.pdbx_description
1 polymer ?
#
loop_
_entity_poly.entity_id
_entity_poly.type
_entity_poly.pdbx_seq_one_letter_code
_entity_poly.pdbx_strand_id
1 'polypeptide(L)'
;MHKMLLLLLSVPLLLLSACSEDSVNAGAVQKEDSAESKKVEPFKVTDKNVKVLIADELKEKGTEDTEKLKKLDIFDDVDENKHNIKTVSITLNGNDNLTNNMVKKGMLKEGEKLFPKIFEDTSVGRVLITWEFPLEDAKGNSSFQKVLSIQLERKTADEINWKEFKYKNFEIVADSYYEHQAFKK
;
A
#
# COMPACT_ATOMS: atom_id res chain seq x y z
N MET A 1 3.61 -42.98 -21.59
CA MET A 1 3.27 -44.42 -21.62
C MET A 1 4.45 -45.22 -21.08
N HIS A 2 4.40 -45.59 -19.80
CA HIS A 2 5.20 -46.67 -19.23
C HIS A 2 4.26 -47.48 -18.34
N LYS A 3 4.21 -48.78 -18.61
CA LYS A 3 3.29 -49.77 -18.06
C LYS A 3 3.85 -50.36 -16.75
N MET A 4 2.90 -50.97 -16.02
CA MET A 4 3.04 -52.09 -15.07
C MET A 4 3.63 -51.77 -13.70
N LEU A 5 3.26 -52.44 -12.60
CA LEU A 5 2.17 -53.33 -12.15
C LEU A 5 2.65 -53.82 -10.75
N LEU A 6 1.73 -54.28 -9.89
CA LEU A 6 1.88 -55.08 -8.66
C LEU A 6 1.78 -54.28 -7.35
N LEU A 7 0.62 -54.19 -6.68
CA LEU A 7 -0.11 -55.18 -5.86
C LEU A 7 0.73 -55.84 -4.76
N LEU A 8 0.37 -55.58 -3.49
CA LEU A 8 0.09 -56.60 -2.47
C LEU A 8 -0.47 -56.00 -1.16
N LEU A 9 -1.61 -56.55 -0.74
CA LEU A 9 -2.23 -56.41 0.58
C LEU A 9 -1.35 -57.05 1.68
N SER A 10 -1.35 -56.48 2.89
CA SER A 10 -1.44 -57.26 4.14
C SER A 10 -1.91 -56.38 5.30
N VAL A 11 -2.85 -56.92 6.09
CA VAL A 11 -3.56 -56.29 7.22
C VAL A 11 -2.89 -56.73 8.56
N PRO A 12 -3.38 -56.36 9.76
CA PRO A 12 -2.65 -55.61 10.78
C PRO A 12 -2.16 -56.48 11.95
N LEU A 13 -1.36 -55.93 12.87
CA LEU A 13 -1.19 -56.54 14.20
C LEU A 13 -1.23 -55.48 15.30
N LEU A 14 -2.33 -55.51 16.04
CA LEU A 14 -2.52 -54.89 17.35
C LEU A 14 -1.64 -55.61 18.39
N LEU A 15 -0.91 -54.84 19.20
CA LEU A 15 -0.58 -55.26 20.55
C LEU A 15 -1.02 -54.15 21.52
N LEU A 16 -2.05 -54.49 22.29
CA LEU A 16 -2.48 -53.83 23.51
C LEU A 16 -1.54 -54.25 24.65
N SER A 17 -1.03 -53.27 25.38
CA SER A 17 -0.69 -53.36 26.81
C SER A 17 -1.20 -52.06 27.43
N ALA A 18 -2.36 -52.07 28.10
CA ALA A 18 -2.57 -52.36 29.52
C ALA A 18 -2.15 -51.18 30.43
N CYS A 19 -3.15 -50.71 31.18
CA CYS A 19 -3.28 -49.50 31.99
C CYS A 19 -2.28 -49.38 33.17
N SER A 20 -2.06 -48.15 33.65
CA SER A 20 -2.18 -47.75 35.08
C SER A 20 -2.06 -46.22 35.26
N GLU A 21 -2.59 -45.74 36.38
CA GLU A 21 -3.25 -44.46 36.66
C GLU A 21 -2.36 -43.23 36.98
N ASP A 22 -2.99 -42.06 36.84
CA ASP A 22 -2.86 -40.78 37.58
C ASP A 22 -1.49 -40.27 38.08
N SER A 23 -1.12 -39.07 37.63
CA SER A 23 -0.94 -37.90 38.52
C SER A 23 -0.54 -36.62 37.77
N VAL A 24 -1.11 -35.53 38.27
CA VAL A 24 -0.91 -34.12 37.88
C VAL A 24 0.52 -33.69 38.22
N ASN A 25 1.25 -33.06 37.30
CA ASN A 25 2.27 -32.09 37.71
C ASN A 25 2.51 -31.00 36.66
N ALA A 26 2.45 -29.78 37.15
CA ALA A 26 2.80 -28.55 36.47
C ALA A 26 4.29 -28.55 36.09
N GLY A 27 4.56 -28.01 34.91
CA GLY A 27 5.90 -27.79 34.39
C GLY A 27 5.86 -26.72 33.33
N ALA A 28 5.68 -25.47 33.76
CA ALA A 28 5.94 -24.30 32.95
C ALA A 28 7.40 -24.30 32.51
N VAL A 29 7.64 -24.34 31.20
CA VAL A 29 8.89 -23.92 30.60
C VAL A 29 8.57 -22.70 29.75
N GLN A 30 8.87 -21.54 30.33
CA GLN A 30 8.99 -20.28 29.61
C GLN A 30 9.99 -20.46 28.47
N LYS A 31 9.52 -20.21 27.25
CA LYS A 31 10.36 -19.66 26.20
C LYS A 31 9.79 -18.30 25.90
N GLU A 32 10.30 -17.31 26.64
CA GLU A 32 10.24 -15.91 26.28
C GLU A 32 10.89 -15.80 24.89
N ASP A 33 10.03 -15.75 23.86
CA ASP A 33 10.45 -15.27 22.56
C ASP A 33 10.57 -13.76 22.71
N SER A 34 11.81 -13.34 22.94
CA SER A 34 12.26 -11.96 22.94
C SER A 34 11.88 -11.35 21.59
N ALA A 35 10.70 -10.75 21.54
CA ALA A 35 10.32 -9.79 20.53
C ALA A 35 11.32 -8.63 20.60
N GLU A 36 12.34 -8.74 19.78
CA GLU A 36 13.29 -7.67 19.52
C GLU A 36 12.51 -6.52 18.89
N SER A 37 12.11 -5.60 19.76
CA SER A 37 11.62 -4.27 19.46
C SER A 37 12.71 -3.55 18.65
N LYS A 38 12.71 -3.75 17.32
CA LYS A 38 13.27 -2.76 16.43
C LYS A 38 12.48 -1.48 16.67
N LYS A 39 13.10 -0.53 17.36
CA LYS A 39 12.66 0.86 17.42
C LYS A 39 12.66 1.36 15.97
N VAL A 40 11.51 1.24 15.30
CA VAL A 40 11.33 1.77 13.95
C VAL A 40 11.46 3.28 14.10
N GLU A 41 12.55 3.85 13.58
CA GLU A 41 12.63 5.29 13.49
C GLU A 41 11.45 5.77 12.65
N PRO A 42 10.71 6.80 13.11
CA PRO A 42 9.55 7.30 12.37
C PRO A 42 10.00 7.77 10.98
N PHE A 43 9.20 7.46 9.96
CA PHE A 43 9.47 7.89 8.61
C PHE A 43 9.64 9.42 8.55
N LYS A 44 10.74 9.87 7.93
CA LYS A 44 11.01 11.30 7.71
C LYS A 44 10.98 11.59 6.22
N VAL A 45 10.23 12.63 5.84
CA VAL A 45 10.12 13.06 4.45
C VAL A 45 11.43 13.68 3.99
N THR A 46 12.07 12.99 3.06
CA THR A 46 13.18 13.46 2.23
C THR A 46 12.95 12.92 0.82
N ASP A 47 13.60 13.52 -0.19
CA ASP A 47 13.51 13.03 -1.58
C ASP A 47 13.83 11.52 -1.67
N LYS A 48 14.94 11.10 -1.04
CA LYS A 48 15.37 9.70 -0.99
C LYS A 48 14.33 8.80 -0.32
N ASN A 49 13.82 9.18 0.86
CA ASN A 49 12.92 8.31 1.61
C ASN A 49 11.56 8.17 0.92
N VAL A 50 11.04 9.24 0.31
CA VAL A 50 9.77 9.17 -0.44
C VAL A 50 9.93 8.30 -1.69
N LYS A 51 11.06 8.39 -2.40
CA LYS A 51 11.36 7.50 -3.54
C LYS A 51 11.41 6.03 -3.12
N VAL A 52 12.11 5.71 -2.03
CA VAL A 52 12.17 4.34 -1.48
C VAL A 52 10.78 3.85 -1.06
N LEU A 53 10.01 4.69 -0.35
CA LEU A 53 8.64 4.37 0.04
C LEU A 53 7.77 4.02 -1.17
N ILE A 54 7.85 4.81 -2.24
CA ILE A 54 7.09 4.56 -3.47
C ILE A 54 7.52 3.23 -4.11
N ALA A 55 8.82 2.98 -4.25
CA ALA A 55 9.33 1.73 -4.80
C ALA A 55 8.87 0.50 -3.99
N ASP A 56 8.95 0.58 -2.67
CA ASP A 56 8.62 -0.52 -1.75
C ASP A 56 7.11 -0.80 -1.71
N GLU A 57 6.27 0.23 -1.53
CA GLU A 57 4.83 0.08 -1.38
C GLU A 57 4.13 -0.28 -2.70
N LEU A 58 4.68 0.21 -3.82
CA LEU A 58 4.11 -0.02 -5.14
C LEU A 58 4.73 -1.24 -5.85
N LYS A 59 5.74 -1.88 -5.24
CA LYS A 59 6.35 -3.16 -5.65
C LYS A 59 6.74 -3.21 -7.12
N GLU A 60 7.51 -2.21 -7.56
CA GLU A 60 8.21 -2.30 -8.84
C GLU A 60 9.30 -3.37 -8.72
N LYS A 61 9.10 -4.52 -9.38
CA LYS A 61 10.16 -5.52 -9.48
C LYS A 61 11.29 -4.95 -10.34
N GLY A 62 12.36 -4.53 -9.69
CA GLY A 62 13.69 -4.34 -10.26
C GLY A 62 13.78 -3.26 -11.32
N THR A 63 14.05 -2.02 -10.90
CA THR A 63 14.86 -1.05 -11.65
C THR A 63 15.35 0.03 -10.69
N GLU A 64 16.56 0.53 -10.93
CA GLU A 64 17.16 1.66 -10.21
C GLU A 64 16.51 3.01 -10.58
N ASP A 65 15.58 3.00 -11.54
CA ASP A 65 14.68 4.09 -11.93
C ASP A 65 13.24 3.59 -11.88
N THR A 66 12.41 4.16 -11.00
CA THR A 66 10.99 3.79 -10.91
C THR A 66 10.20 4.47 -12.03
N GLU A 67 9.87 3.76 -13.11
CA GLU A 67 9.04 4.28 -14.22
C GLU A 67 7.69 4.86 -13.72
N LYS A 68 7.25 4.43 -12.53
CA LYS A 68 6.06 4.94 -11.87
C LYS A 68 6.18 6.38 -11.39
N LEU A 69 7.32 6.77 -10.81
CA LEU A 69 7.49 8.12 -10.28
C LEU A 69 7.88 9.06 -11.40
N LYS A 70 6.94 9.92 -11.81
CA LYS A 70 7.19 10.94 -12.83
C LYS A 70 7.80 12.20 -12.24
N LYS A 71 7.33 12.62 -11.06
CA LYS A 71 7.81 13.84 -10.40
C LYS A 71 7.63 13.76 -8.89
N LEU A 72 8.60 14.28 -8.15
CA LEU A 72 8.52 14.52 -6.72
C LEU A 72 9.02 15.94 -6.44
N ASP A 73 8.17 16.75 -5.81
CA ASP A 73 8.55 18.06 -5.26
C ASP A 73 8.23 18.07 -3.77
N ILE A 74 9.20 18.49 -2.96
CA ILE A 74 9.04 18.72 -1.52
C ILE A 74 9.45 20.16 -1.25
N PHE A 75 8.54 20.96 -0.73
CA PHE A 75 8.75 22.38 -0.50
C PHE A 75 8.01 22.85 0.75
N ASP A 76 8.44 23.98 1.30
CA ASP A 76 7.74 24.62 2.42
C ASP A 76 6.65 25.55 1.87
N ASP A 77 5.50 25.58 2.54
CA ASP A 77 4.28 26.28 2.15
C ASP A 77 3.54 26.78 3.41
N VAL A 78 2.35 27.35 3.24
CA VAL A 78 1.47 27.76 4.32
C VAL A 78 0.11 27.06 4.27
N ASP A 79 -0.41 26.71 5.44
CA ASP A 79 -1.78 26.22 5.60
C ASP A 79 -2.80 27.37 5.56
N GLU A 80 -4.09 27.04 5.66
CA GLU A 80 -5.19 28.02 5.71
C GLU A 80 -5.09 29.03 6.88
N ASN A 81 -4.37 28.65 7.95
CA ASN A 81 -4.14 29.46 9.14
C ASN A 81 -2.81 30.21 9.10
N LYS A 82 -2.09 30.18 7.96
CA LYS A 82 -0.77 30.78 7.73
C LYS A 82 0.35 30.17 8.58
N HIS A 83 0.20 28.94 9.04
CA HIS A 83 1.30 28.21 9.64
C HIS A 83 2.22 27.65 8.56
N ASN A 84 3.52 27.68 8.82
CA ASN A 84 4.49 27.04 7.95
C ASN A 84 4.31 25.53 7.97
N ILE A 85 4.20 24.94 6.80
CA ILE A 85 4.03 23.50 6.61
C ILE A 85 5.01 23.00 5.55
N LYS A 86 5.31 21.70 5.60
CA LYS A 86 5.93 21.01 4.46
C LYS A 86 4.84 20.42 3.57
N THR A 87 4.96 20.65 2.27
CA THR A 87 4.11 20.08 1.23
C THR A 87 4.89 19.02 0.44
N VAL A 88 4.27 17.86 0.24
CA VAL A 88 4.78 16.79 -0.62
C VAL A 88 3.88 16.65 -1.83
N SER A 89 4.41 16.92 -3.03
CA SER A 89 3.70 16.81 -4.29
C SER A 89 4.31 15.69 -5.14
N ILE A 90 3.50 14.68 -5.48
CA ILE A 90 3.91 13.48 -6.19
C ILE A 90 3.11 13.36 -7.47
N THR A 91 3.79 13.18 -8.60
CA THR A 91 3.17 12.77 -9.87
C THR A 91 3.58 11.34 -10.19
N LEU A 92 2.60 10.46 -10.33
CA LEU A 92 2.76 9.05 -10.65
C LEU A 92 2.19 8.74 -12.04
N ASN A 93 2.82 7.82 -12.76
CA ASN A 93 2.21 7.20 -13.93
C ASN A 93 1.18 6.17 -13.48
N GLY A 94 0.00 6.15 -14.09
CA GLY A 94 -1.01 5.12 -13.88
C GLY A 94 -0.57 3.80 -14.50
N ASN A 95 -0.92 2.67 -13.88
CA ASN A 95 -0.62 1.36 -14.44
C ASN A 95 -1.72 0.93 -15.41
N ASP A 96 -1.32 0.46 -16.58
CA ASP A 96 -2.24 -0.16 -17.55
C ASP A 96 -2.98 -1.35 -16.92
N ASN A 97 -4.30 -1.37 -17.11
CA ASN A 97 -5.17 -2.47 -16.74
C ASN A 97 -6.28 -2.63 -17.79
N LEU A 98 -6.96 -3.76 -17.77
CA LEU A 98 -8.00 -4.13 -18.76
C LEU A 98 -9.15 -3.12 -18.89
N THR A 99 -9.44 -2.33 -17.85
CA THR A 99 -10.52 -1.32 -17.87
C THR A 99 -10.14 -0.08 -17.06
N ASN A 100 -10.67 1.10 -17.43
CA ASN A 100 -10.47 2.35 -16.69
C ASN A 100 -10.85 2.24 -15.21
N ASN A 101 -11.90 1.47 -14.87
CA ASN A 101 -12.29 1.28 -13.47
C ASN A 101 -11.22 0.51 -12.66
N MET A 102 -10.55 -0.46 -13.29
CA MET A 102 -9.43 -1.16 -12.66
C MET A 102 -8.20 -0.26 -12.50
N VAL A 103 -7.92 0.56 -13.51
CA VAL A 103 -6.85 1.58 -13.44
C VAL A 103 -7.12 2.55 -12.29
N LYS A 104 -8.32 3.14 -12.19
CA LYS A 104 -8.72 4.02 -11.06
C LYS A 104 -8.57 3.32 -9.72
N LYS A 105 -9.09 2.09 -9.61
CA LYS A 105 -8.97 1.28 -8.39
C LYS A 105 -7.50 1.09 -7.98
N GLY A 106 -6.60 0.89 -8.93
CA GLY A 106 -5.16 0.83 -8.69
C GLY A 106 -4.65 2.13 -8.08
N MET A 107 -4.90 3.26 -8.73
CA MET A 107 -4.45 4.59 -8.28
C MET A 107 -4.98 4.93 -6.86
N LEU A 108 -6.25 4.68 -6.59
CA LEU A 108 -6.82 4.92 -5.25
C LEU A 108 -6.15 4.06 -4.18
N LYS A 109 -5.84 2.80 -4.48
CA LYS A 109 -5.10 1.91 -3.57
C LYS A 109 -3.65 2.33 -3.36
N GLU A 110 -3.03 2.92 -4.37
CA GLU A 110 -1.70 3.51 -4.23
C GLU A 110 -1.75 4.69 -3.25
N GLY A 111 -2.75 5.57 -3.38
CA GLY A 111 -3.00 6.64 -2.40
C GLY A 111 -3.21 6.09 -0.97
N GLU A 112 -4.02 5.05 -0.82
CA GLU A 112 -4.30 4.39 0.48
C GLU A 112 -3.03 3.89 1.18
N LYS A 113 -2.01 3.48 0.43
CA LYS A 113 -0.72 3.07 0.98
C LYS A 113 0.20 4.25 1.28
N LEU A 114 0.26 5.23 0.37
CA LEU A 114 1.25 6.30 0.44
C LEU A 114 0.90 7.39 1.45
N PHE A 115 -0.36 7.84 1.48
CA PHE A 115 -0.78 8.93 2.38
C PHE A 115 -0.43 8.67 3.86
N PRO A 116 -0.85 7.55 4.49
CA PRO A 116 -0.57 7.33 5.91
C PRO A 116 0.94 7.32 6.20
N LYS A 117 1.74 6.76 5.29
CA LYS A 117 3.19 6.68 5.43
C LYS A 117 3.88 8.04 5.33
N ILE A 118 3.47 8.88 4.39
CA ILE A 118 4.04 10.22 4.25
C ILE A 118 3.69 11.08 5.48
N PHE A 119 2.48 10.94 6.01
CA PHE A 119 2.03 11.67 7.20
C PHE A 119 2.59 11.15 8.53
N GLU A 120 3.35 10.04 8.54
CA GLU A 120 4.14 9.66 9.73
C GLU A 120 5.16 10.76 10.08
N ASP A 121 5.60 11.56 9.10
CA ASP A 121 6.37 12.79 9.35
C ASP A 121 5.44 13.94 9.77
N THR A 122 5.44 14.25 11.06
CA THR A 122 4.58 15.29 11.66
C THR A 122 4.84 16.71 11.13
N SER A 123 5.93 16.94 10.38
CA SER A 123 6.18 18.25 9.75
C SER A 123 5.43 18.44 8.43
N VAL A 124 4.85 17.37 7.87
CA VAL A 124 4.09 17.41 6.62
C VAL A 124 2.68 17.92 6.89
N GLY A 125 2.39 19.13 6.40
CA GLY A 125 1.06 19.72 6.49
C GLY A 125 0.15 19.33 5.34
N ARG A 126 0.72 18.98 4.18
CA ARG A 126 -0.06 18.70 2.96
C ARG A 126 0.61 17.63 2.10
N VAL A 127 -0.19 16.74 1.54
CA VAL A 127 0.23 15.78 0.52
C VAL A 127 -0.70 15.86 -0.67
N LEU A 128 -0.13 16.02 -1.86
CA LEU A 128 -0.83 15.98 -3.14
C LEU A 128 -0.27 14.82 -3.97
N ILE A 129 -1.12 13.89 -4.36
CA ILE A 129 -0.75 12.83 -5.31
C ILE A 129 -1.58 13.02 -6.58
N THR A 130 -0.90 13.09 -7.72
CA THR A 130 -1.48 13.21 -9.05
C THR A 130 -1.09 11.99 -9.87
N TRP A 131 -2.07 11.39 -10.54
CA TRP A 131 -1.83 10.32 -11.50
C TRP A 131 -2.04 10.81 -12.91
N GLU A 132 -1.08 10.49 -13.77
CA GLU A 132 -1.19 10.67 -15.21
C GLU A 132 -1.30 9.32 -15.91
N PHE A 133 -2.15 9.24 -16.93
CA PHE A 133 -2.38 8.01 -17.68
C PHE A 133 -2.61 8.32 -19.16
N PRO A 134 -2.13 7.47 -20.10
CA PRO A 134 -2.40 7.66 -21.51
C PRO A 134 -3.90 7.56 -21.80
N LEU A 135 -4.45 8.58 -22.44
CA LEU A 135 -5.81 8.58 -22.97
C LEU A 135 -5.79 8.75 -24.48
N GLU A 136 -6.63 7.97 -25.15
CA GLU A 136 -6.85 8.06 -26.59
C GLU A 136 -7.92 9.10 -26.91
N ASP A 137 -7.64 9.96 -27.88
CA ASP A 137 -8.65 10.87 -28.44
C ASP A 137 -9.56 10.15 -29.45
N ALA A 138 -10.59 10.84 -29.94
CA ALA A 138 -11.53 10.28 -30.92
C ALA A 138 -10.88 9.93 -32.29
N LYS A 139 -9.62 10.32 -32.50
CA LYS A 139 -8.84 10.02 -33.70
C LYS A 139 -7.83 8.89 -33.45
N GLY A 140 -7.77 8.33 -32.24
CA GLY A 140 -6.84 7.27 -31.84
C GLY A 140 -5.45 7.74 -31.43
N ASN A 141 -5.24 9.05 -31.18
CA ASN A 141 -3.95 9.54 -30.67
C ASN A 141 -3.91 9.39 -29.15
N SER A 142 -2.84 8.77 -28.64
CA SER A 142 -2.62 8.59 -27.20
C SER A 142 -1.74 9.70 -26.63
N SER A 143 -2.14 10.26 -25.48
CA SER A 143 -1.36 11.25 -24.73
C SER A 143 -1.53 11.08 -23.23
N PHE A 144 -0.44 11.25 -22.46
CA PHE A 144 -0.50 11.25 -21.00
C PHE A 144 -1.24 12.50 -20.52
N GLN A 145 -2.30 12.27 -19.75
CA GLN A 145 -3.12 13.34 -19.17
C GLN A 145 -3.31 13.08 -17.67
N LYS A 146 -3.54 14.13 -16.90
CA LYS A 146 -3.97 14.01 -15.50
C LYS A 146 -5.33 13.32 -15.47
N VAL A 147 -5.41 12.19 -14.77
CA VAL A 147 -6.64 11.38 -14.69
C VAL A 147 -7.23 11.27 -13.30
N LEU A 148 -6.39 11.39 -12.27
CA LEU A 148 -6.80 11.39 -10.87
C LEU A 148 -5.88 12.32 -10.08
N SER A 149 -6.41 13.02 -9.09
CA SER A 149 -5.58 13.71 -8.09
C SER A 149 -6.31 13.81 -6.77
N ILE A 150 -5.56 13.60 -5.69
CA ILE A 150 -6.05 13.61 -4.33
C ILE A 150 -5.11 14.51 -3.53
N GLN A 151 -5.67 15.49 -2.82
CA GLN A 151 -4.99 16.30 -1.83
C GLN A 151 -5.54 16.01 -0.45
N LEU A 152 -4.66 15.81 0.51
CA LEU A 152 -5.00 15.79 1.92
C LEU A 152 -4.18 16.85 2.67
N GLU A 153 -4.86 17.61 3.52
CA GLU A 153 -4.25 18.37 4.60
C GLU A 153 -4.03 17.46 5.81
N ARG A 154 -3.09 17.83 6.69
CA ARG A 154 -2.75 17.13 7.92
C ARG A 154 -3.99 16.85 8.77
N LYS A 155 -4.83 17.88 8.94
CA LYS A 155 -6.08 17.81 9.71
C LYS A 155 -6.97 16.65 9.26
N THR A 156 -7.26 16.59 7.96
CA THR A 156 -8.07 15.53 7.35
C THR A 156 -7.39 14.18 7.49
N ALA A 157 -6.08 14.11 7.26
CA ALA A 157 -5.32 12.88 7.42
C ALA A 157 -5.29 12.33 8.87
N ASP A 158 -5.39 13.20 9.88
CA ASP A 158 -5.46 12.82 11.31
C ASP A 158 -6.84 12.31 11.74
N GLU A 159 -7.90 12.74 11.06
CA GLU A 159 -9.26 12.26 11.31
C GLU A 159 -9.52 10.87 10.67
N ILE A 160 -8.71 10.46 9.69
CA ILE A 160 -8.85 9.18 9.01
C ILE A 160 -8.35 8.02 9.89
N ASN A 161 -9.24 7.06 10.17
CA ASN A 161 -8.84 5.75 10.69
C ASN A 161 -8.22 4.89 9.59
N TRP A 162 -6.91 5.06 9.35
CA TRP A 162 -6.17 4.38 8.27
C TRP A 162 -6.21 2.84 8.31
N LYS A 163 -6.45 2.23 9.49
CA LYS A 163 -6.58 0.77 9.63
C LYS A 163 -7.85 0.24 8.95
N GLU A 164 -8.95 0.98 9.06
CA GLU A 164 -10.25 0.58 8.53
C GLU A 164 -10.65 1.33 7.26
N PHE A 165 -9.89 2.36 6.90
CA PHE A 165 -10.12 3.18 5.72
C PHE A 165 -10.20 2.31 4.46
N LYS A 166 -11.02 2.77 3.50
CA LYS A 166 -11.19 2.14 2.20
C LYS A 166 -10.87 3.17 1.15
N TYR A 167 -9.96 2.85 0.23
CA TYR A 167 -9.53 3.72 -0.87
C TYR A 167 -10.67 4.45 -1.61
N LYS A 168 -11.86 3.85 -1.73
CA LYS A 168 -13.01 4.47 -2.39
C LYS A 168 -13.55 5.72 -1.68
N ASN A 169 -13.22 5.89 -0.39
CA ASN A 169 -13.70 7.00 0.40
C ASN A 169 -12.91 8.30 0.14
N PHE A 170 -11.77 8.25 -0.57
CA PHE A 170 -11.03 9.45 -0.94
C PHE A 170 -11.87 10.48 -1.70
N GLU A 171 -12.81 10.04 -2.54
CA GLU A 171 -13.74 10.93 -3.26
C GLU A 171 -14.61 11.77 -2.31
N ILE A 172 -14.84 11.28 -1.09
CA ILE A 172 -15.73 11.91 -0.11
C ILE A 172 -14.92 12.76 0.89
N VAL A 173 -13.77 12.25 1.34
CA VAL A 173 -13.04 12.83 2.48
C VAL A 173 -11.89 13.73 2.09
N ALA A 174 -11.39 13.67 0.86
CA ALA A 174 -10.23 14.44 0.48
C ALA A 174 -10.53 15.94 0.42
N ASP A 175 -9.57 16.77 0.85
CA ASP A 175 -9.70 18.23 0.79
C ASP A 175 -9.78 18.73 -0.65
N SER A 176 -9.15 18.02 -1.59
CA SER A 176 -9.38 18.18 -3.02
C SER A 176 -9.33 16.83 -3.73
N TYR A 177 -10.34 16.58 -4.56
CA TYR A 177 -10.44 15.37 -5.38
C TYR A 177 -10.75 15.75 -6.82
N TYR A 178 -9.94 15.26 -7.75
CA TYR A 178 -10.19 15.40 -9.18
C TYR A 178 -10.20 14.03 -9.84
N GLU A 179 -11.19 13.80 -10.70
CA GLU A 179 -11.30 12.62 -11.55
C GLU A 179 -11.66 13.02 -12.98
N HIS A 180 -10.88 12.53 -13.94
CA HIS A 180 -11.13 12.76 -15.36
C HIS A 180 -12.38 12.01 -15.83
N GLN A 181 -13.13 12.59 -16.79
CA GLN A 181 -14.41 12.06 -17.26
C GLN A 181 -14.32 10.61 -17.76
N ALA A 182 -13.20 10.21 -18.38
CA ALA A 182 -12.96 8.84 -18.84
C ALA A 182 -13.00 7.77 -17.72
N PHE A 183 -12.88 8.18 -16.45
CA PHE A 183 -12.89 7.31 -15.28
C PHE A 183 -14.19 7.38 -14.47
N LYS A 184 -15.05 8.37 -14.75
CA LYS A 184 -16.36 8.52 -14.12
C LYS A 184 -17.30 7.44 -14.66
N LYS A 185 -17.66 6.49 -13.82
CA LYS A 185 -18.65 5.45 -14.09
C LYS A 185 -19.51 5.24 -12.86
#